data_AF-A0A7V0Z1E3-F1
#
_entry.id   AF-A0A7V0Z1E3-F1
#
_cell.length_a   1.000
_cell.length_b   1.000
_cell.length_c   1.000
_cell.angle_alpha   90.00
_cell.angle_beta   90.00
_cell.angle_gamma   90.00
#
_symmetry.space_group_name_H-M   'P 1'
#
loop_
_entity.id
_entity.type
_entity.pdbx_description
1 polymer ?
#
loop_
_entity_poly.entity_id
_entity_poly.type
_entity_poly.pdbx_seq_one_letter_code
_entity_poly.pdbx_strand_id
1 'polypeptide(L)' 'MGLPLAEIKTKGWEALVKELGYAGATKFILLYEPGEGDYTKNRKKLFEDLTIEKILKELKETK' A
#
# COMPACT_ATOMS: atom_id res chain seq x y z
N MET A 1 -26.07 17.03 -12.65
CA MET A 1 -24.59 17.03 -12.75
C MET A 1 -24.08 15.80 -12.04
N GLY A 2 -23.24 14.99 -12.68
CA GLY A 2 -22.64 13.80 -12.06
C GLY A 2 -21.52 14.16 -11.08
N LEU A 3 -21.05 13.18 -10.32
CA LEU A 3 -19.92 13.35 -9.41
C LEU A 3 -18.63 13.62 -10.20
N PRO A 4 -17.71 14.47 -9.70
CA PRO A 4 -16.37 14.62 -10.26
C PRO A 4 -15.59 13.29 -10.23
N LEU A 5 -14.71 13.08 -11.21
CA LEU A 5 -13.90 11.85 -11.30
C LEU A 5 -13.09 11.56 -10.04
N ALA A 6 -12.53 12.61 -9.42
CA ALA A 6 -11.80 12.48 -8.15
C ALA A 6 -12.72 11.95 -7.03
N GLU A 7 -13.96 12.42 -6.97
CA GLU A 7 -14.93 11.96 -5.97
C GLU A 7 -15.36 10.51 -6.22
N ILE A 8 -15.56 10.13 -7.48
CA ILE A 8 -15.82 8.74 -7.86
C ILE A 8 -14.67 7.83 -7.43
N LYS A 9 -13.42 8.24 -7.65
CA LYS A 9 -12.23 7.48 -7.26
C LYS A 9 -12.15 7.28 -5.76
N THR A 10 -12.34 8.36 -4.98
CA THR A 10 -12.33 8.29 -3.52
C THR A 10 -13.44 7.37 -2.99
N LYS A 11 -14.69 7.55 -3.45
CA LYS A 11 -15.82 6.73 -3.02
C LYS A 11 -15.66 5.27 -3.41
N GLY A 12 -15.14 5.00 -4.61
CA GLY A 12 -14.84 3.64 -5.07
C GLY A 12 -13.80 2.95 -4.19
N TRP A 13 -12.72 3.66 -3.86
CA TRP A 13 -11.70 3.16 -2.94
C TRP A 13 -12.27 2.88 -1.54
N GLU A 14 -13.02 3.82 -0.96
CA GLU A 14 -13.66 3.65 0.36
C GLU A 14 -14.61 2.45 0.40
N ALA A 15 -15.41 2.26 -0.65
CA ALA A 15 -16.30 1.11 -0.78
C ALA A 15 -15.53 -0.22 -0.82
N LEU A 16 -14.45 -0.29 -1.61
CA LEU A 16 -13.59 -1.47 -1.68
C LEU A 16 -12.91 -1.76 -0.34
N VAL A 17 -12.38 -0.75 0.33
CA VAL A 17 -11.72 -0.91 1.64
C VAL A 17 -12.73 -1.37 2.69
N LYS A 18 -13.95 -0.83 2.66
CA LYS A 18 -15.01 -1.23 3.59
C LYS A 18 -15.35 -2.73 3.47
N GLU A 19 -15.40 -3.26 2.26
CA GLU A 19 -15.82 -4.64 2.02
C GLU A 19 -14.66 -5.65 2.10
N LEU A 20 -13.47 -5.27 1.61
CA LEU A 20 -12.36 -6.19 1.40
C LEU A 20 -11.15 -5.92 2.31
N GLY A 21 -11.19 -4.84 3.09
CA GLY A 21 -10.02 -4.30 3.78
C GLY A 21 -8.96 -3.75 2.81
N TYR A 22 -7.94 -3.07 3.35
CA TYR A 22 -6.89 -2.45 2.54
C TYR A 22 -6.15 -3.44 1.62
N ALA A 23 -5.83 -4.63 2.14
CA ALA A 23 -5.11 -5.65 1.37
C ALA A 23 -5.97 -6.24 0.24
N GLY A 24 -7.25 -6.51 0.50
CA GLY A 24 -8.17 -7.03 -0.50
C GLY A 24 -8.52 -5.99 -1.57
N ALA A 25 -8.79 -4.74 -1.16
CA ALA A 25 -9.04 -3.63 -2.06
C ALA A 25 -7.88 -3.39 -3.02
N THR A 26 -6.64 -3.37 -2.51
CA THR A 26 -5.44 -3.20 -3.34
C THR A 26 -5.29 -4.34 -4.35
N LYS A 27 -5.45 -5.59 -3.92
CA LYS A 27 -5.39 -6.75 -4.83
C LYS A 27 -6.47 -6.69 -5.91
N PHE A 28 -7.69 -6.28 -5.55
CA PHE A 28 -8.79 -6.13 -6.50
C PHE A 28 -8.42 -5.14 -7.61
N ILE A 29 -7.85 -3.98 -7.26
CA ILE A 29 -7.38 -3.01 -8.26
C ILE A 29 -6.29 -3.64 -9.15
N LEU A 30 -5.32 -4.33 -8.56
CA LEU A 30 -4.22 -4.99 -9.30
C LEU A 30 -4.68 -6.09 -10.28
N LEU A 31 -5.90 -6.63 -10.14
CA LEU A 31 -6.45 -7.56 -11.14
C LEU A 31 -6.74 -6.89 -12.48
N TYR A 32 -7.06 -5.60 -12.46
CA TYR A 32 -7.44 -4.83 -13.65
C TYR A 32 -6.34 -3.85 -14.07
N GLU A 33 -5.58 -3.34 -13.11
CA GLU A 33 -4.45 -2.46 -13.31
C GLU A 33 -3.23 -3.05 -12.60
N PRO A 34 -2.48 -3.97 -13.24
CA PRO A 34 -1.37 -4.70 -12.61
C PRO A 34 -0.22 -3.80 -12.10
N GLY A 35 -0.27 -2.50 -12.38
CA GLY A 35 0.79 -1.56 -12.06
C GLY A 35 2.05 -1.84 -12.88
N GLU A 36 3.11 -1.09 -12.56
CA GLU A 36 4.40 -1.24 -13.21
C GLU A 36 5.50 -1.44 -12.18
N GLY A 37 6.59 -2.11 -12.61
CA GLY A 37 7.78 -2.32 -11.80
C GLY A 37 7.81 -3.65 -11.04
N ASP A 38 8.93 -3.90 -10.36
CA ASP A 38 9.18 -5.10 -9.59
C ASP A 38 9.36 -4.72 -8.12
N TYR A 39 8.24 -4.69 -7.37
CA TYR A 39 8.28 -4.37 -5.95
C TYR A 39 9.17 -5.34 -5.17
N THR A 40 9.35 -6.57 -5.63
CA THR A 40 10.22 -7.54 -4.95
C THR A 40 11.69 -7.11 -5.04
N LYS A 41 12.14 -6.65 -6.20
CA LYS A 41 13.48 -6.05 -6.37
C LYS A 41 13.60 -4.74 -5.63
N ASN A 42 12.62 -3.84 -5.78
CA ASN A 42 12.64 -2.53 -5.15
C ASN A 42 12.67 -2.63 -3.62
N ARG A 43 11.88 -3.54 -3.03
CA ARG A 43 11.85 -3.81 -1.59
C ARG A 43 13.21 -4.28 -1.08
N LYS A 44 13.89 -5.18 -1.80
CA LYS A 44 15.23 -5.66 -1.41
C LYS A 44 16.22 -4.50 -1.32
N LYS A 45 16.22 -3.61 -2.30
CA LYS A 45 17.08 -2.42 -2.32
C LYS A 45 16.70 -1.44 -1.21
N LEU A 46 15.41 -1.17 -1.02
CA LEU A 46 14.93 -0.22 0.00
C LEU A 46 15.34 -0.61 1.42
N PHE A 47 15.42 -1.92 1.69
CA PHE A 47 15.73 -2.46 3.01
C PHE A 47 17.09 -3.17 3.08
N GLU A 48 18.01 -2.87 2.15
CA GLU A 48 19.30 -3.58 2.06
C GLU A 48 20.17 -3.41 3.32
N ASP A 49 20.07 -2.25 3.97
CA ASP A 49 20.81 -1.94 5.20
C ASP A 49 19.99 -2.17 6.48
N LEU A 50 18.74 -2.60 6.36
CA LEU A 50 17.85 -2.77 7.51
C LEU A 50 18.15 -4.11 8.19
N THR A 51 18.59 -4.04 9.46
CA THR A 51 18.79 -5.24 10.28
C THR A 51 17.81 -5.27 11.45
N ILE A 52 17.56 -6.46 12.00
CA ILE A 52 16.68 -6.63 13.17
C ILE A 52 17.21 -5.82 14.35
N GLU A 53 18.53 -5.74 14.53
CA GLU A 53 19.17 -4.97 15.60
C GLU A 53 18.89 -3.47 15.46
N LYS A 54 18.93 -2.93 14.22
CA LYS A 54 18.58 -1.53 13.96
C LYS A 54 17.11 -1.26 14.29
N ILE A 55 16.20 -2.14 13.86
CA ILE A 55 14.77 -2.03 14.17
C ILE A 55 14.54 -2.05 15.69
N LEU A 56 15.16 -2.99 16.41
CA LEU A 56 15.03 -3.12 17.86
C LEU A 56 15.60 -1.91 18.60
N LYS A 57 16.66 -1.28 18.08
CA LYS A 57 17.22 -0.05 18.63
C LYS A 57 16.25 1.12 18.46
N GLU A 58 15.73 1.34 17.26
CA GLU A 58 14.75 2.41 16.97
C GLU A 58 13.49 2.28 17.84
N LEU A 59 12.95 1.07 17.99
CA LEU A 59 11.79 0.82 18.86
C LEU A 59 12.04 1.16 20.33
N LYS A 60 13.28 1.00 20.81
CA LYS A 60 13.65 1.34 22.19
C LYS A 60 13.88 2.83 22.39
N GLU A 61 14.38 3.53 21.37
CA GLU A 61 14.63 4.98 21.40
C GLU A 61 13.37 5.82 21.20
N THR A 62 12.33 5.25 20.57
CA THR A 62 11.01 5.89 20.39
C THR A 62 10.10 5.75 21.62
N LYS A 63 10.62 5.18 22.71
CA LYS A 63 9.91 4.94 23.98
C LYS A 63 10.41 5.88 25.06
#